data_AF-A0AAD4ECL0-F1
#
_entry.id   AF-A0AAD4ECL0-F1
#
_cell.length_a   1.000
_cell.length_b   1.000
_cell.length_c   1.000
_cell.angle_alpha   90.00
_cell.angle_beta   90.00
_cell.angle_gamma   90.00
#
_symmetry.space_group_name_H-M   'P 1'
#
loop_
_entity.id
_entity.type
_entity.pdbx_description
1 polymer ?
#
loop_
_entity_poly.entity_id
_entity_poly.type
_entity_poly.pdbx_seq_one_letter_code
_entity_poly.pdbx_strand_id
1 'polypeptide(L)'
;MTHFSNVQPTRQKGSVPPDAIIRPLVERYAASGYSNSEIISRLRTHKETSNFKISLSLLKSAAHNGDLSLPVVKHTVKSIGPAIGHVRQRFPKQGSHDVKQTLLQEEQLMVPRTFILQYMNVHRAIIVPMSGDPHHVPLPSIALADMKILKDRFSRAIRDSSRMNPGESRTDLIVLLQIIWDRIMLPIIDVLEHVLKPKRPSRIWLCPTAAFTSIPLHAAHPFQTKADRSGKEPCLEDGR
;
A
#
# COMPACT_ATOMS: atom_id res chain seq x y z
N MET A 1 46.75 -55.80 -24.97
CA MET A 1 47.09 -54.45 -25.46
C MET A 1 45.82 -53.79 -25.96
N THR A 2 45.20 -52.95 -25.15
CA THR A 2 44.00 -52.18 -25.53
C THR A 2 44.08 -50.85 -24.78
N HIS A 3 44.49 -49.79 -25.48
CA HIS A 3 44.53 -48.43 -24.95
C HIS A 3 43.16 -47.78 -25.15
N PHE A 4 42.47 -47.47 -24.04
CA PHE A 4 41.31 -46.58 -24.04
C PHE A 4 41.82 -45.14 -23.89
N SER A 5 41.72 -44.36 -24.96
CA SER A 5 41.97 -42.91 -24.94
C SER A 5 40.75 -42.20 -24.35
N ASN A 6 40.94 -41.61 -23.17
CA ASN A 6 39.93 -40.83 -22.46
C ASN A 6 39.93 -39.39 -23.00
N VAL A 7 38.99 -39.07 -23.90
CA VAL A 7 38.82 -37.71 -24.44
C VAL A 7 37.94 -36.91 -23.46
N GLN A 8 38.56 -36.00 -22.70
CA GLN A 8 37.80 -35.03 -21.90
C GLN A 8 37.11 -33.99 -22.82
N PRO A 9 35.82 -33.68 -22.59
CA PRO A 9 35.13 -32.63 -23.33
C PRO A 9 35.68 -31.26 -22.93
N THR A 10 36.21 -30.54 -23.92
CA THR A 10 36.66 -29.15 -23.76
C THR A 10 35.45 -28.26 -23.46
N ARG A 11 35.39 -27.70 -22.25
CA ARG A 11 34.45 -26.64 -21.86
C ARG A 11 34.68 -25.43 -22.76
N GLN A 12 33.86 -25.24 -23.78
CA GLN A 12 33.85 -24.02 -24.58
C GLN A 12 33.56 -22.82 -23.66
N LYS A 13 34.54 -21.91 -23.52
CA LYS A 13 34.34 -20.61 -22.89
C LYS A 13 33.40 -19.80 -23.79
N GLY A 14 32.14 -19.68 -23.37
CA GLY A 14 31.17 -18.83 -24.06
C GLY A 14 31.71 -17.41 -24.23
N SER A 15 31.57 -16.85 -25.44
CA SER A 15 32.03 -15.51 -25.75
C SER A 15 31.28 -14.47 -24.92
N VAL A 16 32.00 -13.42 -24.52
CA VAL A 16 31.39 -12.26 -23.88
C VAL A 16 30.48 -11.61 -24.92
N PRO A 17 29.20 -11.34 -24.60
CA PRO A 17 28.29 -10.70 -25.54
C PRO A 17 28.82 -9.33 -26.00
N PRO A 18 28.68 -9.00 -27.29
CA PRO A 18 28.91 -7.63 -27.76
C PRO A 18 27.96 -6.68 -27.04
N ASP A 19 28.53 -5.71 -26.33
CA ASP A 19 27.78 -4.73 -25.55
C ASP A 19 26.78 -3.95 -26.42
N ALA A 20 27.11 -3.74 -27.70
CA ALA A 20 26.22 -3.13 -28.70
C ALA A 20 24.88 -3.85 -28.91
N ILE A 21 24.80 -5.16 -28.62
CA ILE A 21 23.56 -5.95 -28.78
C ILE A 21 22.79 -6.00 -27.46
N ILE A 22 23.50 -6.16 -26.34
CA ILE A 22 22.85 -6.33 -25.03
C ILE A 22 22.41 -4.99 -24.45
N ARG A 23 23.22 -3.93 -24.55
CA ARG A 23 22.95 -2.65 -23.92
C ARG A 23 21.58 -2.07 -24.31
N PRO A 24 21.19 -2.00 -25.60
CA PRO A 24 19.87 -1.47 -25.98
C PRO A 24 18.71 -2.31 -25.42
N LEU A 25 18.86 -3.63 -25.35
CA LEU A 25 17.84 -4.52 -24.79
C LEU A 25 17.75 -4.38 -23.27
N VAL A 26 18.88 -4.29 -22.58
CA VAL A 26 18.94 -4.06 -21.13
C VAL A 26 18.35 -2.71 -20.78
N GLU A 27 18.74 -1.65 -21.48
CA GLU A 27 18.18 -0.32 -21.30
C GLU A 27 16.68 -0.32 -21.57
N ARG A 28 16.23 -0.94 -22.67
CA ARG A 28 14.81 -1.09 -22.98
C ARG A 28 14.08 -1.84 -21.88
N TYR A 29 14.62 -2.95 -21.37
CA TYR A 29 13.95 -3.74 -20.34
C TYR A 29 14.01 -3.10 -18.96
N ALA A 30 15.08 -2.41 -18.64
CA ALA A 30 15.21 -1.69 -17.38
C ALA A 30 14.38 -0.39 -17.38
N ALA A 31 14.33 0.32 -18.51
CA ALA A 31 13.32 1.36 -18.77
C ALA A 31 11.91 0.77 -18.72
N SER A 32 11.76 -0.51 -19.11
CA SER A 32 10.52 -1.27 -18.94
C SER A 32 10.31 -1.83 -17.52
N GLY A 33 11.04 -1.35 -16.51
CA GLY A 33 10.82 -1.70 -15.11
C GLY A 33 10.92 -3.18 -14.75
N TYR A 34 11.60 -3.98 -15.59
CA TYR A 34 11.90 -5.37 -15.26
C TYR A 34 12.98 -5.42 -14.17
N SER A 35 12.80 -6.30 -13.20
CA SER A 35 13.87 -6.63 -12.25
C SER A 35 15.03 -7.30 -12.98
N ASN A 36 16.24 -7.22 -12.41
CA ASN A 36 17.43 -7.81 -13.04
C ASN A 36 17.25 -9.30 -13.39
N SER A 37 16.52 -10.07 -12.57
CA SER A 37 16.22 -11.47 -12.87
C SER A 37 15.27 -11.64 -14.06
N GLU A 38 14.24 -10.78 -14.18
CA GLU A 38 13.32 -10.78 -15.32
C GLU A 38 14.02 -10.34 -16.61
N ILE A 39 14.89 -9.32 -16.54
CA ILE A 39 15.72 -8.86 -17.66
C ILE A 39 16.54 -10.04 -18.19
N ILE A 40 17.23 -10.77 -17.30
CA ILE A 40 18.04 -11.94 -17.69
C ILE A 40 17.18 -13.03 -18.31
N SER A 41 16.01 -13.31 -17.74
CA SER A 41 15.11 -14.33 -18.30
C SER A 41 14.66 -13.96 -19.71
N ARG A 42 14.35 -12.69 -19.96
CA ARG A 42 13.93 -12.19 -21.29
C ARG A 42 15.08 -12.13 -22.28
N LEU A 43 16.27 -11.73 -21.85
CA LEU A 43 17.46 -11.78 -22.69
C LEU A 43 17.80 -13.21 -23.11
N ARG A 44 17.57 -14.23 -22.27
CA ARG A 44 17.77 -15.62 -22.69
C ARG A 44 16.80 -16.09 -23.77
N THR A 45 15.61 -15.49 -23.83
CA THR A 45 14.60 -15.81 -24.86
C THR A 45 14.80 -15.04 -26.17
N HIS A 46 15.66 -14.02 -26.19
CA HIS A 46 15.99 -13.30 -27.43
C HIS A 46 16.95 -14.13 -28.28
N LYS A 47 16.57 -14.34 -29.55
CA LYS A 47 17.34 -15.14 -30.53
C LYS A 47 18.78 -14.65 -30.72
N GLU A 48 19.01 -13.35 -30.58
CA GLU A 48 20.33 -12.73 -30.73
C GLU A 48 21.22 -12.90 -29.49
N THR A 49 20.62 -13.21 -28.34
CA THR A 49 21.32 -13.26 -27.05
C THR A 49 21.34 -14.64 -26.40
N SER A 50 20.67 -15.64 -27.01
CA SER A 50 20.59 -17.02 -26.51
C SER A 50 21.95 -17.72 -26.39
N ASN A 51 22.93 -17.31 -27.20
CA ASN A 51 24.27 -17.90 -27.22
C ASN A 51 25.22 -17.29 -26.18
N PHE A 52 24.82 -16.20 -25.52
CA PHE A 52 25.68 -15.49 -24.58
C PHE A 52 25.37 -15.86 -23.13
N LYS A 53 26.43 -15.98 -22.33
CA LYS A 53 26.32 -16.28 -20.91
C LYS A 53 25.98 -15.00 -20.12
N ILE A 54 24.69 -14.64 -20.12
CA ILE A 54 24.19 -13.46 -19.39
C ILE A 54 23.94 -13.84 -17.93
N SER A 55 24.66 -13.18 -17.02
CA SER A 55 24.55 -13.38 -15.57
C SER A 55 24.12 -12.11 -14.86
N LEU A 56 23.63 -12.29 -13.63
CA LEU A 56 23.17 -11.21 -12.77
C LEU A 56 24.33 -10.35 -12.25
N SER A 57 25.52 -10.93 -12.12
CA SER A 57 26.75 -10.20 -11.75
C SER A 57 27.20 -9.23 -12.86
N LEU A 58 27.12 -9.64 -14.13
CA LEU A 58 27.47 -8.78 -15.27
C LEU A 58 26.53 -7.58 -15.36
N LEU A 59 25.22 -7.82 -15.25
CA LEU A 59 24.21 -6.76 -15.30
C LEU A 59 24.38 -5.76 -14.15
N LYS A 60 24.66 -6.25 -12.93
CA LYS A 60 24.92 -5.41 -11.76
C LYS A 60 26.22 -4.61 -11.90
N SER A 61 27.28 -5.21 -12.46
CA SER A 61 28.55 -4.52 -12.70
C SER A 61 28.39 -3.38 -13.70
N ALA A 62 27.68 -3.62 -14.82
CA ALA A 62 27.40 -2.59 -15.82
C ALA A 62 26.57 -1.43 -15.26
N ALA A 63 25.56 -1.74 -14.44
CA ALA A 63 24.76 -0.72 -13.76
C ALA A 63 25.59 0.09 -12.74
N HIS A 64 26.53 -0.54 -12.03
CA HIS A 64 27.37 0.13 -11.04
C HIS A 64 28.42 1.05 -11.67
N ASN A 65 28.95 0.67 -12.85
CA ASN A 65 29.95 1.45 -13.58
C ASN A 65 29.37 2.66 -14.34
N GLY A 66 28.05 2.90 -14.25
CA GLY A 66 27.40 4.04 -14.92
C GLY A 66 27.21 3.86 -16.43
N ASP A 67 27.46 2.67 -16.96
CA ASP A 67 27.32 2.35 -18.39
C ASP A 67 25.86 2.32 -18.87
N LEU A 68 24.89 2.29 -17.94
CA LEU A 68 23.45 2.23 -18.22
C LEU A 68 22.77 3.47 -17.65
N SER A 69 22.51 4.45 -18.51
CA SER A 69 21.72 5.63 -18.15
C SER A 69 20.24 5.31 -18.26
N LEU A 70 19.64 4.82 -17.18
CA LEU A 70 18.21 4.53 -17.14
C LEU A 70 17.45 5.82 -16.77
N PRO A 71 16.52 6.30 -17.61
CA PRO A 71 15.60 7.35 -17.22
C PRO A 71 14.66 6.81 -16.14
N VAL A 72 15.02 7.03 -14.88
CA VAL A 72 14.20 6.65 -13.74
C VAL A 72 13.06 7.67 -13.65
N VAL A 73 11.91 7.34 -14.25
CA VAL A 73 10.67 8.04 -13.95
C VAL A 73 10.41 7.85 -12.45
N LYS A 74 10.52 8.92 -11.68
CA LYS A 74 10.29 8.91 -10.23
C LYS A 74 8.79 8.84 -9.95
N HIS A 75 8.21 7.65 -10.09
CA HIS A 75 6.84 7.40 -9.68
C HIS A 75 6.71 7.59 -8.15
N THR A 76 5.64 8.27 -7.73
CA THR A 76 5.22 8.38 -6.33
C THR A 76 3.84 7.75 -6.19
N VAL A 77 3.45 7.32 -4.99
CA VAL A 77 2.10 6.79 -4.74
C VAL A 77 1.02 7.77 -5.17
N LYS A 78 1.28 9.08 -5.01
CA LYS A 78 0.37 10.14 -5.42
C LYS A 78 0.22 10.21 -6.95
N SER A 79 1.32 10.11 -7.70
CA SER A 79 1.28 10.24 -9.16
C SER A 79 0.67 9.02 -9.87
N ILE A 80 0.79 7.81 -9.29
CA ILE A 80 0.23 6.57 -9.86
C ILE A 80 -1.21 6.29 -9.39
N GLY A 81 -1.66 7.01 -8.36
CA GLY A 81 -2.89 6.71 -7.64
C GLY A 81 -4.16 6.74 -8.49
N PRO A 82 -4.35 7.73 -9.39
CA PRO A 82 -5.49 7.76 -10.30
C PRO A 82 -5.55 6.53 -11.22
N ALA A 83 -4.43 6.18 -11.87
CA ALA A 83 -4.37 5.05 -12.79
C ALA A 83 -4.64 3.70 -12.09
N ILE A 84 -4.05 3.47 -10.91
CA ILE A 84 -4.39 2.26 -10.11
C ILE A 84 -5.87 2.27 -9.72
N GLY A 85 -6.42 3.45 -9.41
CA GLY A 85 -7.84 3.63 -9.10
C GLY A 85 -8.74 3.16 -10.24
N HIS A 86 -8.46 3.59 -11.47
CA HIS A 86 -9.21 3.18 -12.67
C HIS A 86 -9.16 1.67 -12.90
N VAL A 87 -7.96 1.08 -12.85
CA VAL A 87 -7.77 -0.38 -13.00
C VAL A 87 -8.58 -1.14 -11.94
N ARG A 88 -8.53 -0.70 -10.68
CA ARG A 88 -9.26 -1.37 -9.59
C ARG A 88 -10.78 -1.18 -9.66
N GLN A 89 -11.27 -0.09 -10.24
CA GLN A 89 -12.71 0.11 -10.46
C GLN A 89 -13.24 -0.94 -11.45
N ARG A 90 -12.49 -1.21 -12.52
CA ARG A 90 -12.84 -2.21 -13.53
C ARG A 90 -12.55 -3.65 -13.07
N PHE A 91 -11.48 -3.85 -12.30
CA PHE A 91 -11.02 -5.17 -11.86
C PHE A 91 -10.77 -5.21 -10.33
N PRO A 92 -11.83 -5.19 -9.50
CA PRO A 92 -11.69 -5.03 -8.05
C PRO A 92 -10.97 -6.18 -7.34
N LYS A 93 -10.89 -7.35 -7.98
CA LYS A 93 -10.27 -8.57 -7.42
C LYS A 93 -8.81 -8.78 -7.84
N GLN A 94 -8.26 -7.95 -8.74
CA GLN A 94 -6.90 -8.13 -9.23
C GLN A 94 -5.84 -7.92 -8.14
N GLY A 95 -4.83 -8.79 -8.13
CA GLY A 95 -3.67 -8.64 -7.27
C GLY A 95 -2.71 -7.58 -7.78
N SER A 96 -1.74 -7.16 -6.96
CA SER A 96 -0.75 -6.14 -7.36
C SER A 96 0.10 -6.52 -8.58
N HIS A 97 0.24 -7.82 -8.87
CA HIS A 97 0.89 -8.28 -10.09
C HIS A 97 0.03 -8.02 -11.34
N ASP A 98 -1.25 -8.37 -11.28
CA ASP A 98 -2.19 -8.16 -12.40
C ASP A 98 -2.44 -6.67 -12.64
N VAL A 99 -2.52 -5.88 -11.56
CA VAL A 99 -2.58 -4.42 -11.65
C VAL A 99 -1.34 -3.86 -12.34
N LYS A 100 -0.13 -4.38 -12.03
CA LYS A 100 1.10 -3.98 -12.72
C LYS A 100 1.02 -4.25 -14.23
N GLN A 101 0.54 -5.44 -14.61
CA GLN A 101 0.41 -5.80 -16.03
C GLN A 101 -0.62 -4.92 -16.74
N THR A 102 -1.75 -4.65 -16.09
CA THR A 102 -2.82 -3.81 -16.68
C THR A 102 -2.35 -2.37 -16.84
N LEU A 103 -1.67 -1.79 -15.84
CA LEU A 103 -1.08 -0.45 -15.95
C LEU A 103 -0.07 -0.35 -17.10
N LEU A 104 0.74 -1.39 -17.29
CA LEU A 104 1.71 -1.44 -18.38
C LEU A 104 1.01 -1.52 -19.75
N GLN A 105 -0.01 -2.36 -19.86
CA GLN A 105 -0.67 -2.64 -21.13
C GLN A 105 -1.64 -1.53 -21.56
N GLU A 106 -2.46 -1.04 -20.63
CA GLU A 106 -3.56 -0.12 -20.93
C GLU A 106 -3.16 1.35 -20.72
N GLU A 107 -2.43 1.64 -19.64
CA GLU A 107 -2.08 3.02 -19.26
C GLU A 107 -0.67 3.43 -19.70
N GLN A 108 0.10 2.50 -20.29
CA GLN A 108 1.53 2.66 -20.58
C GLN A 108 2.34 3.14 -19.36
N LEU A 109 1.88 2.82 -18.14
CA LEU A 109 2.47 3.27 -16.88
C LEU A 109 3.32 2.18 -16.24
N MET A 110 4.60 2.50 -16.07
CA MET A 110 5.64 1.58 -15.64
C MET A 110 5.90 1.67 -14.14
N VAL A 111 5.01 1.08 -13.36
CA VAL A 111 5.04 1.23 -11.90
C VAL A 111 5.68 0.02 -11.21
N PRO A 112 6.73 0.21 -10.38
CA PRO A 112 7.25 -0.86 -9.54
C PRO A 112 6.15 -1.45 -8.65
N ARG A 113 6.13 -2.79 -8.51
CA ARG A 113 5.13 -3.50 -7.69
C ARG A 113 5.08 -3.00 -6.25
N THR A 114 6.19 -2.51 -5.71
CA THR A 114 6.28 -1.93 -4.36
C THR A 114 5.38 -0.71 -4.21
N PHE A 115 5.34 0.20 -5.19
CA PHE A 115 4.45 1.37 -5.14
C PHE A 115 2.98 0.99 -5.32
N ILE A 116 2.70 -0.02 -6.15
CA ILE A 116 1.34 -0.58 -6.29
C ILE A 116 0.88 -1.18 -4.98
N LEU A 117 1.72 -1.99 -4.33
CA LEU A 117 1.45 -2.54 -3.00
C LEU A 117 1.29 -1.43 -1.96
N GLN A 118 2.12 -0.41 -1.99
CA GLN A 118 2.00 0.73 -1.09
C GLN A 118 0.66 1.43 -1.26
N TYR A 119 0.22 1.68 -2.50
CA TYR A 119 -1.10 2.23 -2.81
C TYR A 119 -2.23 1.30 -2.35
N MET A 120 -2.13 0.01 -2.65
CA MET A 120 -3.17 -0.98 -2.30
C MET A 120 -3.30 -1.23 -0.80
N ASN A 121 -2.22 -0.99 -0.05
CA ASN A 121 -2.18 -1.07 1.41
C ASN A 121 -2.49 0.28 2.10
N VAL A 122 -2.86 1.32 1.35
CA VAL A 122 -3.41 2.55 1.95
C VAL A 122 -4.77 2.21 2.57
N HIS A 123 -4.92 2.47 3.86
CA HIS A 123 -6.19 2.30 4.55
C HIS A 123 -7.22 3.26 3.99
N ARG A 124 -8.48 2.82 3.95
CA ARG A 124 -9.60 3.63 3.48
C ARG A 124 -10.75 3.48 4.45
N ALA A 125 -11.44 4.58 4.70
CA ALA A 125 -12.79 4.54 5.21
C ALA A 125 -13.76 4.58 4.01
N ILE A 126 -14.95 4.00 4.20
CA ILE A 126 -16.03 4.06 3.23
C ILE A 126 -17.21 4.66 3.97
N ILE A 127 -17.74 5.77 3.45
CA ILE A 127 -18.97 6.37 3.95
C ILE A 127 -20.09 5.89 3.04
N VAL A 128 -21.11 5.26 3.63
CA VAL A 128 -22.30 4.79 2.91
C VAL A 128 -23.48 5.68 3.32
N PRO A 129 -23.85 6.69 2.51
CA PRO A 129 -25.00 7.53 2.80
C PRO A 129 -26.32 6.76 2.61
N MET A 130 -27.41 7.25 3.21
CA MET A 130 -28.76 6.67 3.04
C MET A 130 -29.26 6.73 1.59
N SER A 131 -28.72 7.68 0.81
CA SER A 131 -29.03 7.87 -0.61
C SER A 131 -27.77 8.33 -1.34
N GLY A 132 -27.58 7.86 -2.56
CA GLY A 132 -26.39 8.14 -3.37
C GLY A 132 -25.33 7.05 -3.28
N ASP A 133 -24.20 7.30 -3.95
CA ASP A 133 -23.12 6.32 -4.06
C ASP A 133 -22.24 6.29 -2.79
N PRO A 134 -21.60 5.15 -2.46
CA PRO A 134 -20.60 5.09 -1.41
C PRO A 134 -19.39 6.00 -1.70
N HIS A 135 -18.91 6.71 -0.67
CA HIS A 135 -17.76 7.59 -0.77
C HIS A 135 -16.52 6.95 -0.14
N HIS A 136 -15.45 6.83 -0.93
CA HIS A 136 -14.16 6.36 -0.44
C HIS A 136 -13.36 7.52 0.13
N VAL A 137 -12.94 7.38 1.39
CA VAL A 137 -12.09 8.34 2.09
C VAL A 137 -10.70 7.73 2.27
N PRO A 138 -9.66 8.24 1.59
CA PRO A 138 -8.29 7.76 1.80
C PRO A 138 -7.80 8.17 3.19
N LEU A 139 -7.09 7.25 3.86
CA LEU A 139 -6.43 7.50 5.15
C LEU A 139 -4.91 7.46 4.97
N PRO A 140 -4.31 8.47 4.29
CA PRO A 140 -2.90 8.42 3.88
C PRO A 140 -1.94 8.52 5.06
N SER A 141 -2.40 9.05 6.19
CA SER A 141 -1.57 9.31 7.37
C SER A 141 -1.42 8.11 8.30
N ILE A 142 -1.89 6.93 7.92
CA ILE A 142 -1.77 5.72 8.73
C ILE A 142 -1.39 4.49 7.87
N ALA A 143 -0.18 4.00 8.06
CA ALA A 143 0.29 2.77 7.42
C ALA A 143 -0.13 1.52 8.20
N LEU A 144 0.00 0.36 7.58
CA LEU A 144 -0.37 -0.92 8.22
C LEU A 144 0.50 -1.23 9.43
N ALA A 145 1.78 -0.84 9.39
CA ALA A 145 2.68 -0.97 10.52
C ALA A 145 2.22 -0.09 11.70
N ASP A 146 1.86 1.17 11.42
CA ASP A 146 1.34 2.10 12.42
C ASP A 146 0.08 1.54 13.08
N MET A 147 -0.78 0.89 12.31
CA MET A 147 -2.00 0.27 12.83
C MET A 147 -1.72 -0.84 13.85
N LYS A 148 -0.72 -1.70 13.58
CA LYS A 148 -0.33 -2.76 14.51
C LYS A 148 0.21 -2.17 15.81
N ILE A 149 1.08 -1.16 15.70
CA ILE A 149 1.64 -0.46 16.85
C ILE A 149 0.52 0.21 17.66
N LEU A 150 -0.40 0.91 16.98
CA LEU A 150 -1.52 1.59 17.62
C LEU A 150 -2.41 0.62 18.37
N LYS A 151 -2.77 -0.51 17.75
CA LYS A 151 -3.54 -1.59 18.39
C LYS A 151 -2.86 -2.09 19.66
N ASP A 152 -1.57 -2.40 19.58
CA ASP A 152 -0.83 -2.96 20.71
C ASP A 152 -0.72 -1.95 21.86
N ARG A 153 -0.50 -0.66 21.54
CA ARG A 153 -0.51 0.43 22.52
C ARG A 153 -1.89 0.60 23.16
N PHE A 154 -2.96 0.57 22.37
CA PHE A 154 -4.33 0.71 22.87
C PHE A 154 -4.70 -0.45 23.79
N SER A 155 -4.36 -1.68 23.41
CA SER A 155 -4.61 -2.88 24.22
C SER A 155 -3.88 -2.82 25.57
N ARG A 156 -2.63 -2.33 25.57
CA ARG A 156 -1.88 -2.10 26.82
C ARG A 156 -2.52 -0.99 27.65
N ALA A 157 -2.79 0.17 27.06
CA ALA A 157 -3.38 1.32 27.75
C ALA A 157 -4.74 0.98 28.39
N ILE A 158 -5.62 0.24 27.70
CA ILE A 158 -6.88 -0.23 28.28
C ILE A 158 -6.62 -1.10 29.51
N ARG A 159 -5.76 -2.12 29.37
CA ARG A 159 -5.48 -3.06 30.47
C ARG A 159 -4.82 -2.38 31.66
N ASP A 160 -3.97 -1.41 31.42
CA ASP A 160 -3.30 -0.67 32.50
C ASP A 160 -4.32 0.27 33.16
N SER A 161 -5.17 0.95 32.38
CA SER A 161 -6.23 1.83 32.89
C SER A 161 -7.32 1.13 33.70
N SER A 162 -7.58 -0.16 33.44
CA SER A 162 -8.56 -0.93 34.20
C SER A 162 -8.06 -1.32 35.60
N ARG A 163 -6.75 -1.17 35.85
CA ARG A 163 -6.11 -1.38 37.15
C ARG A 163 -5.85 -0.08 37.92
N MET A 164 -6.07 1.07 37.27
CA MET A 164 -5.86 2.39 37.86
C MET A 164 -7.04 2.82 38.72
N ASN A 165 -6.76 3.60 39.76
CA ASN A 165 -7.81 4.22 40.55
C ASN A 165 -8.63 5.23 39.71
N PRO A 166 -9.89 5.53 40.06
CA PRO A 166 -10.72 6.47 39.32
C PRO A 166 -10.10 7.88 39.19
N GLY A 167 -9.39 8.35 40.22
CA GLY A 167 -8.76 9.67 40.26
C GLY A 167 -7.42 9.77 39.53
N GLU A 168 -6.88 8.66 39.04
CA GLU A 168 -5.63 8.67 38.26
C GLU A 168 -5.88 9.07 36.81
N SER A 169 -4.99 9.90 36.27
CA SER A 169 -5.07 10.36 34.88
C SER A 169 -4.76 9.23 33.90
N ARG A 170 -5.63 9.05 32.90
CA ARG A 170 -5.47 8.07 31.82
C ARG A 170 -4.82 8.71 30.59
N THR A 171 -3.71 9.42 30.80
CA THR A 171 -3.05 10.25 29.79
C THR A 171 -2.72 9.47 28.51
N ASP A 172 -2.23 8.24 28.63
CA ASP A 172 -1.90 7.40 27.47
C ASP A 172 -3.13 7.11 26.60
N LEU A 173 -4.28 6.85 27.21
CA LEU A 173 -5.51 6.61 26.49
C LEU A 173 -5.98 7.87 25.75
N ILE A 174 -5.85 9.04 26.38
CA ILE A 174 -6.19 10.34 25.78
C ILE A 174 -5.32 10.57 24.54
N VAL A 175 -4.00 10.40 24.65
CA VAL A 175 -3.06 10.57 23.52
C VAL A 175 -3.39 9.62 22.38
N LEU A 176 -3.70 8.36 22.68
CA LEU A 176 -4.06 7.37 21.66
C LEU A 176 -5.39 7.71 20.96
N LEU A 177 -6.39 8.20 21.70
CA LEU A 177 -7.65 8.66 21.13
C LEU A 177 -7.46 9.89 20.23
N GLN A 178 -6.60 10.83 20.62
CA GLN A 178 -6.23 11.99 19.78
C GLN A 178 -5.59 11.54 18.46
N ILE A 179 -4.67 10.58 18.51
CA ILE A 179 -4.05 10.02 17.29
C ILE A 179 -5.13 9.42 16.37
N ILE A 180 -6.08 8.66 16.92
CA ILE A 180 -7.17 8.08 16.12
C ILE A 180 -8.04 9.18 15.52
N TRP A 181 -8.38 10.19 16.32
CA TRP A 181 -9.17 11.31 15.87
C TRP A 181 -8.51 12.02 14.68
N ASP A 182 -7.25 12.44 14.83
CA ASP A 182 -6.53 13.22 13.83
C ASP A 182 -6.24 12.41 12.56
N ARG A 183 -5.89 11.13 12.70
CA ARG A 183 -5.43 10.31 11.56
C ARG A 183 -6.57 9.61 10.82
N ILE A 184 -7.72 9.41 11.46
CA ILE A 184 -8.83 8.63 10.90
C ILE A 184 -10.14 9.41 10.90
N MET A 185 -10.56 9.97 12.04
CA MET A 185 -11.86 10.63 12.12
C MET A 185 -11.88 11.96 11.38
N LEU A 186 -10.81 12.76 11.47
CA LEU A 186 -10.75 14.06 10.82
C LEU A 186 -10.92 13.98 9.29
N PRO A 187 -10.21 13.10 8.54
CA PRO A 187 -10.50 12.90 7.12
C PRO A 187 -11.94 12.49 6.80
N ILE A 188 -12.57 11.70 7.68
CA ILE A 188 -13.98 11.27 7.51
C ILE A 188 -14.92 12.47 7.74
N ILE A 189 -14.67 13.26 8.78
CA ILE A 189 -15.46 14.46 9.09
C ILE A 189 -15.32 15.51 7.99
N ASP A 190 -14.13 15.72 7.44
CA ASP A 190 -13.93 16.67 6.33
C ASP A 190 -14.82 16.31 5.13
N VAL A 191 -14.92 15.01 4.79
CA VAL A 191 -15.80 14.56 3.70
C VAL A 191 -17.27 14.72 4.08
N LEU A 192 -17.65 14.40 5.32
CA LEU A 192 -19.03 14.59 5.78
C LEU A 192 -19.44 16.06 5.75
N GLU A 193 -18.59 16.97 6.21
CA GLU A 193 -18.93 18.40 6.34
C GLU A 193 -18.85 19.14 5.01
N HIS A 194 -17.86 18.85 4.17
CA HIS A 194 -17.61 19.65 2.97
C HIS A 194 -18.15 19.02 1.69
N VAL A 195 -18.26 17.69 1.63
CA VAL A 195 -18.73 16.97 0.42
C VAL A 195 -20.18 16.53 0.58
N LEU A 196 -20.49 15.75 1.62
CA LEU A 196 -21.81 15.12 1.76
C LEU A 196 -22.86 16.04 2.37
N LYS A 197 -22.45 16.93 3.27
CA LYS A 197 -23.32 17.90 3.95
C LYS A 197 -24.64 17.27 4.42
N PRO A 198 -24.59 16.17 5.22
CA PRO A 198 -25.81 15.51 5.67
C PRO A 198 -26.65 16.48 6.53
N LYS A 199 -27.98 16.36 6.43
CA LYS A 199 -28.90 17.18 7.24
C LYS A 199 -28.67 16.89 8.72
N ARG A 200 -28.49 17.94 9.53
CA ARG A 200 -28.33 17.79 10.98
C ARG A 200 -29.71 17.80 11.67
N PRO A 201 -29.93 16.98 12.72
CA PRO A 201 -29.01 15.97 13.27
C PRO A 201 -29.02 14.66 12.44
N SER A 202 -27.83 14.13 12.15
CA SER A 202 -27.66 12.82 11.52
C SER A 202 -26.89 11.89 12.46
N ARG A 203 -27.33 10.64 12.59
CA ARG A 203 -26.61 9.60 13.33
C ARG A 203 -25.59 8.95 12.42
N ILE A 204 -24.34 8.86 12.87
CA ILE A 204 -23.25 8.18 12.15
C ILE A 204 -22.93 6.90 12.91
N TRP A 205 -22.95 5.78 12.19
CA TRP A 205 -22.55 4.48 12.72
C TRP A 205 -21.16 4.15 12.20
N LEU A 206 -20.25 3.79 13.10
CA LEU A 206 -18.91 3.34 12.74
C LEU A 206 -18.87 1.81 12.75
N CYS A 207 -18.41 1.23 11.64
CA CYS A 207 -18.17 -0.20 11.52
C CYS A 207 -16.66 -0.42 11.31
N PRO A 208 -15.87 -0.52 12.38
CA PRO A 208 -14.44 -0.80 12.25
C PRO A 208 -14.22 -2.18 11.63
N THR A 209 -13.20 -2.30 10.77
CA THR A 209 -12.81 -3.57 10.13
C THR A 209 -11.34 -3.88 10.35
N ALA A 210 -10.96 -5.15 10.22
CA ALA A 210 -9.60 -5.63 10.44
C ALA A 210 -9.03 -5.18 11.80
N ALA A 211 -7.80 -4.65 11.84
CA ALA A 211 -7.14 -4.26 13.09
C ALA A 211 -7.86 -3.13 13.86
N PHE A 212 -8.81 -2.42 13.24
CA PHE A 212 -9.63 -1.43 13.94
C PHE A 212 -10.65 -2.05 14.89
N THR A 213 -11.04 -3.32 14.71
CA THR A 213 -12.03 -3.96 15.59
C THR A 213 -11.54 -4.13 17.03
N SER A 214 -10.22 -4.14 17.22
CA SER A 214 -9.58 -4.17 18.55
C SER A 214 -9.48 -2.81 19.23
N ILE A 215 -9.92 -1.74 18.57
CA ILE A 215 -10.01 -0.41 19.19
C ILE A 215 -11.50 -0.19 19.52
N PRO A 216 -11.88 0.07 20.78
CA PRO A 216 -13.26 0.30 21.18
C PRO A 216 -13.77 1.66 20.67
N LEU A 217 -13.98 1.75 19.35
CA LEU A 217 -14.53 2.92 18.68
C LEU A 217 -16.04 2.76 18.60
N HIS A 218 -16.73 3.30 19.59
CA HIS A 218 -18.18 3.53 19.50
C HIS A 218 -18.41 5.01 19.22
N ALA A 219 -19.27 5.32 18.26
CA ALA A 219 -19.77 6.67 18.08
C ALA A 219 -20.70 6.97 19.27
N ALA A 220 -20.16 7.61 20.31
CA ALA A 220 -20.98 8.14 21.39
C ALA A 220 -21.64 9.43 20.89
N HIS A 221 -22.96 9.53 21.06
CA HIS A 221 -23.64 10.81 20.93
C HIS A 221 -23.02 11.80 21.93
N PRO A 222 -22.91 13.11 21.61
CA PRO A 222 -22.56 14.08 22.64
C PRO A 222 -23.57 13.92 23.78
N PHE A 223 -23.09 13.59 24.98
CA PHE A 223 -23.90 13.86 26.16
C PHE A 223 -24.06 15.38 26.19
N GLN A 224 -25.22 15.89 25.77
CA GLN A 224 -25.52 17.29 26.02
C GLN A 224 -25.63 17.41 27.54
N THR A 225 -24.55 17.82 28.20
CA THR A 225 -24.64 18.42 29.51
C THR A 225 -25.30 19.77 29.31
N LYS A 226 -26.47 19.97 29.91
CA LYS A 226 -27.12 21.28 29.93
C LYS A 226 -26.12 22.33 30.41
N ALA A 227 -26.17 23.54 29.83
CA ALA A 227 -25.21 24.62 30.11
C ALA A 227 -25.13 25.02 31.59
N ASP A 228 -26.17 24.70 32.36
CA ASP A 228 -26.29 24.93 33.80
C ASP A 228 -25.74 23.78 34.67
N ARG A 229 -25.19 22.71 34.07
CA ARG A 229 -24.76 21.47 34.75
C ARG A 229 -25.86 20.79 35.57
N SER A 230 -27.14 21.09 35.34
CA SER A 230 -28.25 20.61 36.18
C SER A 230 -28.62 19.13 35.98
N GLY A 231 -27.98 18.45 35.03
CA GLY A 231 -28.13 17.00 34.86
C GLY A 231 -27.82 16.52 33.44
N LYS A 232 -27.73 15.20 33.28
CA LYS A 232 -27.61 14.52 31.98
C LYS A 232 -28.96 14.58 31.28
N GLU A 233 -28.99 14.90 29.98
CA GLU A 233 -30.18 14.59 29.16
C GLU A 233 -30.48 13.09 29.21
N PRO A 234 -31.76 12.68 29.27
CA PRO A 234 -32.11 11.27 29.19
C PRO A 234 -31.58 10.71 27.87
N CYS A 235 -30.78 9.65 27.96
CA CYS A 235 -30.37 8.87 26.79
C CYS A 235 -31.64 8.50 26.02
N LEU A 236 -31.70 8.86 24.74
CA LEU A 236 -32.70 8.34 23.82
C LEU A 236 -32.40 6.85 23.59
N GLU A 237 -32.79 6.00 24.54
CA GLU A 237 -32.84 4.56 24.32
C GLU A 237 -34.06 4.21 23.45
N ASP A 238 -33.77 3.36 22.47
CA ASP A 238 -34.65 2.53 21.66
C ASP A 238 -35.74 3.22 20.83
N GLY A 239 -35.34 3.53 19.59
CA GLY A 239 -36.28 3.62 18.48
C GLY A 239 -36.94 2.27 18.23
N ARG A 240 -38.26 2.26 18.40
CA ARG A 240 -39.19 1.29 17.83
C ARG A 240 -39.10 1.24 16.30
#